data_AF-A0A2W6XFI5-F1
#
_entry.id   AF-A0A2W6XFI5-F1
#
_cell.length_a   1.000
_cell.length_b   1.000
_cell.length_c   1.000
_cell.angle_alpha   90.00
_cell.angle_beta   90.00
_cell.angle_gamma   90.00
#
_symmetry.space_group_name_H-M   'P 1'
#
loop_
_entity.id
_entity.type
_entity.pdbx_description
1 polymer ?
#
loop_
_entity_poly.entity_id
_entity_poly.type
_entity_poly.pdbx_seq_one_letter_code
_entity_poly.pdbx_strand_id
1 'polypeptide(L)'
;MSGDQVHFTTKRGETFRTTQHKWDLAYYRETQHLIPAAAGTFYLEWAEQEDGSYRWDKSVVLAWGLGIEGYLVPIGTDGIDERSRPVLHPSGLVTKGLEGEWMSFEDFARWDREYGVSKG
;
A
#
# COMPACT_ATOMS: atom_id res chain seq x y z
N MET A 1 7.06 -7.32 26.52
CA MET A 1 6.06 -6.41 27.13
C MET A 1 4.68 -7.00 26.87
N SER A 2 3.91 -7.35 27.90
CA SER A 2 2.53 -7.81 27.73
C SER A 2 1.66 -6.60 27.40
N GLY A 3 1.34 -6.42 26.12
CA GLY A 3 0.43 -5.35 25.72
C GLY A 3 -0.96 -5.62 26.27
N ASP A 4 -1.58 -4.60 26.86
CA ASP A 4 -2.93 -4.67 27.42
C ASP A 4 -3.90 -5.29 26.38
N GLN A 5 -4.67 -6.28 26.83
CA GLN A 5 -5.65 -6.95 26.00
C GLN A 5 -6.91 -6.12 25.93
N VAL A 6 -7.37 -5.85 24.71
CA VAL A 6 -8.65 -5.18 24.45
C VAL A 6 -9.67 -6.23 24.07
N HIS A 7 -10.83 -6.14 24.70
CA HIS A 7 -11.99 -6.97 24.41
C HIS A 7 -13.04 -6.10 23.74
N PHE A 8 -13.58 -6.55 22.61
CA PHE A 8 -14.71 -5.87 21.98
C PHE A 8 -15.82 -6.86 21.67
N THR A 9 -17.03 -6.40 21.90
CA THR A 9 -18.26 -7.13 21.65
C THR A 9 -18.98 -6.45 20.49
N THR A 10 -19.24 -7.18 19.42
CA THR A 10 -20.00 -6.65 18.28
C THR A 10 -21.45 -6.38 18.69
N LYS A 11 -22.19 -5.59 17.89
CA LYS A 11 -23.64 -5.39 18.09
C LYS A 11 -24.45 -6.71 18.05
N ARG A 12 -23.85 -7.81 17.58
CA ARG A 12 -24.44 -9.16 17.55
C ARG A 12 -24.02 -10.02 18.76
N GLY A 13 -23.24 -9.47 19.69
CA GLY A 13 -22.81 -10.17 20.90
C GLY A 13 -21.54 -11.01 20.76
N GLU A 14 -20.85 -10.97 19.61
CA GLU A 14 -19.62 -11.72 19.40
C GLU A 14 -18.45 -11.00 20.06
N THR A 15 -17.69 -11.72 20.89
CA THR A 15 -16.55 -11.15 21.62
C THR A 15 -15.23 -11.55 20.99
N PHE A 16 -14.40 -10.56 20.66
CA PHE A 16 -13.05 -10.77 20.14
C PHE A 16 -12.01 -10.24 21.13
N ARG A 17 -10.82 -10.84 21.10
CA ARG A 17 -9.65 -10.40 21.89
C ARG A 17 -8.55 -9.94 20.96
N THR A 18 -7.99 -8.78 21.24
CA THR A 18 -6.80 -8.26 20.55
C THR A 18 -5.85 -7.60 21.55
N THR A 19 -4.74 -7.07 21.07
CA THR A 19 -3.88 -6.15 21.84
C THR A 19 -4.21 -4.71 21.48
N GLN A 20 -4.04 -3.77 22.42
CA GLN A 20 -4.22 -2.33 22.17
C GLN A 20 -3.51 -1.89 20.88
N HIS A 21 -2.26 -2.30 20.69
CA HIS A 21 -1.49 -2.01 19.47
C HIS A 21 -2.17 -2.47 18.17
N LYS A 22 -2.74 -3.68 18.15
CA LYS A 22 -3.43 -4.19 16.95
C LYS A 22 -4.73 -3.44 16.69
N TRP A 23 -5.42 -3.01 17.75
CA TRP A 23 -6.61 -2.17 17.62
C TRP A 23 -6.26 -0.79 17.07
N ASP A 24 -5.28 -0.12 17.67
CA ASP A 24 -4.82 1.19 17.22
C ASP A 24 -4.35 1.13 15.78
N LEU A 25 -3.66 0.05 15.38
CA LEU A 25 -3.25 -0.17 14.00
C LEU A 25 -4.44 -0.39 13.06
N ALA A 26 -5.46 -1.13 13.49
CA ALA A 26 -6.66 -1.36 12.67
C ALA A 26 -7.50 -0.09 12.50
N TYR A 27 -7.69 0.66 13.59
CA TYR A 27 -8.37 1.95 13.58
C TYR A 27 -7.59 2.98 12.75
N TYR A 28 -6.26 3.04 12.95
CA TYR A 28 -5.37 3.86 12.14
C TYR A 28 -5.55 3.54 10.67
N ARG A 29 -5.54 2.25 10.29
CA ARG A 29 -5.68 1.73 8.91
C ARG A 29 -7.10 1.83 8.32
N GLU A 30 -8.08 2.29 9.10
CA GLU A 30 -9.45 2.37 8.62
C GLU A 30 -9.59 3.49 7.57
N THR A 31 -9.93 3.10 6.35
CA THR A 31 -10.16 4.05 5.24
C THR A 31 -11.48 4.79 5.47
N GLN A 32 -11.40 6.10 5.66
CA GLN A 32 -12.57 6.96 5.91
C GLN A 32 -13.20 7.46 4.60
N HIS A 33 -12.36 7.70 3.59
CA HIS A 33 -12.80 8.25 2.30
C HIS A 33 -12.07 7.60 1.13
N LEU A 34 -12.74 7.58 -0.01
CA LEU A 34 -12.19 7.11 -1.27
C LEU A 34 -12.07 8.28 -2.24
N ILE A 35 -10.87 8.50 -2.76
CA ILE A 35 -10.57 9.52 -3.76
C ILE A 35 -10.24 8.78 -5.06
N PRO A 36 -10.94 9.03 -6.18
CA PRO A 36 -10.61 8.40 -7.44
C PRO A 36 -9.14 8.65 -7.84
N ALA A 37 -8.45 7.60 -8.30
CA ALA A 37 -7.09 7.76 -8.81
C ALA A 37 -7.13 8.42 -10.20
N ALA A 38 -6.08 9.17 -10.53
CA ALA A 38 -5.94 9.73 -11.87
C ALA A 38 -5.82 8.60 -12.91
N ALA A 39 -6.44 8.76 -14.07
CA ALA A 39 -6.33 7.79 -15.15
C ALA A 39 -4.85 7.62 -15.56
N GLY A 40 -4.38 6.37 -15.61
CA GLY A 40 -2.97 6.05 -15.83
C GLY A 40 -2.13 5.92 -14.56
N THR A 41 -2.76 5.78 -13.39
CA THR A 41 -2.08 5.42 -12.13
C THR A 41 -1.96 3.90 -12.01
N PHE A 42 -0.77 3.39 -11.71
CA PHE A 42 -0.49 1.96 -11.66
C PHE A 42 0.39 1.56 -10.48
N TYR A 43 0.14 0.39 -9.91
CA TYR A 43 1.16 -0.33 -9.16
C TYR A 43 2.27 -0.81 -10.09
N LEU A 44 3.48 -0.85 -9.57
CA LEU A 44 4.63 -1.43 -10.23
C LEU A 44 5.05 -2.71 -9.48
N GLU A 45 5.15 -3.82 -10.19
CA GLU A 45 5.63 -5.10 -9.66
C GLU A 45 6.77 -5.64 -10.54
N TRP A 46 7.78 -6.27 -9.93
CA TRP A 46 8.77 -6.99 -10.74
C TRP A 46 8.21 -8.34 -11.18
N ALA A 47 8.23 -8.56 -12.48
CA ALA A 47 7.98 -9.86 -13.06
C ALA A 47 9.24 -10.34 -13.79
N GLU A 48 9.80 -11.44 -13.31
CA GLU A 48 10.80 -12.20 -14.07
C GLU A 48 10.13 -12.82 -15.29
N GLN A 49 10.79 -12.70 -16.44
CA GLN A 49 10.36 -13.26 -17.71
C GLN A 49 10.98 -14.65 -17.90
N GLU A 50 10.43 -15.45 -18.82
CA GLU A 50 10.93 -16.80 -19.11
C GLU A 50 12.38 -16.82 -19.60
N ASP A 51 12.85 -15.74 -20.22
CA ASP A 51 14.23 -15.57 -20.69
C ASP A 51 15.21 -15.10 -19.58
N GLY A 52 14.74 -15.00 -18.33
CA GLY A 52 15.51 -14.49 -17.19
C GLY A 52 15.70 -12.97 -17.21
N SER A 53 15.12 -12.26 -18.19
CA SER A 53 15.01 -10.81 -18.13
C SER A 53 13.94 -10.40 -17.13
N TYR A 54 13.95 -9.14 -16.75
CA TYR A 54 12.99 -8.62 -15.81
C TYR A 54 12.23 -7.44 -16.41
N ARG A 55 10.93 -7.36 -16.13
CA ARG A 55 10.11 -6.21 -16.50
C ARG A 55 9.26 -5.75 -15.33
N TRP A 56 8.85 -4.50 -15.40
CA TRP A 56 7.80 -3.96 -14.55
C TRP A 56 6.44 -4.39 -15.09
N ASP A 57 5.70 -5.19 -14.32
CA ASP A 57 4.27 -5.39 -14.54
C ASP A 57 3.47 -4.24 -13.91
N LYS A 58 2.29 -3.98 -14.48
CA LYS A 58 1.44 -2.85 -14.10
C LYS A 58 0.04 -3.31 -13.79
N SER A 59 -0.38 -3.05 -12.55
CA SER A 59 -1.76 -3.26 -12.11
C SER A 59 -2.43 -1.91 -11.86
N VAL A 60 -3.69 -1.76 -12.29
CA VAL A 60 -4.40 -0.48 -12.21
C VAL A 60 -4.66 -0.10 -10.74
N VAL A 61 -4.39 1.16 -10.41
CA VAL A 61 -4.89 1.79 -9.17
C VAL A 61 -6.22 2.46 -9.49
N LEU A 62 -7.27 2.10 -8.77
CA LEU A 62 -8.63 2.59 -8.96
C LEU A 62 -8.91 3.84 -8.11
N ALA A 63 -8.41 3.84 -6.89
CA ALA A 63 -8.66 4.89 -5.91
C ALA A 63 -7.52 5.01 -4.89
N TRP A 64 -7.56 6.08 -4.11
CA TRP A 64 -6.80 6.28 -2.90
C TRP A 64 -7.75 6.24 -1.71
N GLY A 65 -7.47 5.36 -0.75
CA GLY A 65 -8.07 5.41 0.57
C GLY A 65 -7.39 6.48 1.41
N LEU A 66 -8.18 7.40 1.97
CA LEU A 66 -7.71 8.38 2.93
C LEU A 66 -7.96 7.86 4.35
N GLY A 67 -6.87 7.65 5.09
CA GLY A 67 -6.93 7.28 6.50
C GLY A 67 -7.21 8.44 7.44
N ILE A 68 -7.46 8.12 8.70
CA ILE A 68 -7.82 9.10 9.76
C ILE A 68 -6.73 10.17 9.97
N GLU A 69 -5.46 9.82 9.77
CA GLU A 69 -4.32 10.74 9.92
C GLU A 69 -3.82 11.32 8.59
N GLY A 70 -4.61 11.20 7.52
CA GLY A 70 -4.28 11.80 6.23
C GLY A 70 -3.25 11.03 5.40
N TYR A 71 -2.85 9.83 5.83
CA TYR A 71 -2.07 8.93 4.98
C TYR A 71 -2.97 8.41 3.84
N LEU A 72 -2.35 8.21 2.67
CA LEU A 72 -3.03 7.72 1.46
C LEU A 72 -2.60 6.29 1.18
N VAL A 73 -3.57 5.39 1.04
CA VAL A 73 -3.34 4.01 0.60
C VAL A 73 -3.89 3.82 -0.81
N PRO A 74 -3.10 3.36 -1.78
CA PRO A 74 -3.61 3.02 -3.10
C PRO A 74 -4.52 1.78 -2.99
N ILE A 75 -5.54 1.73 -3.84
CA ILE A 75 -6.51 0.63 -3.92
C ILE A 75 -6.54 0.12 -5.36
N GLY A 76 -6.21 -1.16 -5.52
CA GLY A 76 -6.23 -1.87 -6.79
C GLY A 76 -7.49 -2.70 -7.00
N THR A 77 -7.46 -3.50 -8.06
CA THR A 77 -8.50 -4.50 -8.34
C THR A 77 -8.54 -5.64 -7.32
N ASP A 78 -7.41 -5.86 -6.65
CA ASP A 78 -7.21 -6.84 -5.57
C ASP A 78 -7.55 -6.29 -4.17
N GLY A 79 -7.89 -4.99 -4.07
CA GLY A 79 -8.25 -4.32 -2.81
C GLY A 79 -7.20 -3.32 -2.35
N ILE A 80 -7.18 -3.05 -1.03
CA ILE A 80 -6.20 -2.15 -0.42
C ILE A 80 -4.83 -2.83 -0.45
N ASP A 81 -3.82 -2.12 -0.95
CA ASP A 81 -2.47 -2.66 -0.98
C ASP A 81 -1.74 -2.46 0.35
N GLU A 82 -1.71 -3.51 1.17
CA GLU A 82 -0.93 -3.55 2.40
C GLU A 82 0.56 -3.83 2.19
N ARG A 83 0.97 -4.24 0.98
CA ARG A 83 2.37 -4.60 0.66
C ARG A 83 3.23 -3.39 0.35
N SER A 84 2.64 -2.18 0.34
CA SER A 84 3.34 -0.94 0.04
C SER A 84 4.04 -0.98 -1.32
N ARG A 85 3.38 -1.52 -2.35
CA ARG A 85 3.93 -1.55 -3.70
C ARG A 85 4.14 -0.11 -4.20
N PRO A 86 5.21 0.14 -4.98
CA PRO A 86 5.44 1.43 -5.59
C PRO A 86 4.31 1.77 -6.57
N VAL A 87 3.85 3.03 -6.53
CA VAL A 87 2.78 3.51 -7.42
C VAL A 87 3.33 4.54 -8.39
N LEU A 88 3.17 4.28 -9.69
CA LEU A 88 3.42 5.22 -10.78
C LEU A 88 2.19 6.10 -11.02
N HIS A 89 2.35 7.41 -10.86
CA HIS A 89 1.35 8.42 -11.20
C HIS A 89 1.54 8.90 -12.66
N PRO A 90 0.48 9.35 -13.36
CA PRO A 90 0.55 9.87 -14.74
C PRO A 90 1.55 11.00 -14.97
N SER A 91 1.94 11.73 -13.92
CA SER A 91 2.98 12.76 -13.99
C SER A 91 4.40 12.20 -14.16
N GLY A 92 4.58 10.88 -14.12
CA GLY A 92 5.89 10.21 -14.17
C GLY A 92 6.57 10.08 -12.80
N LEU A 93 5.87 10.44 -11.72
CA LEU A 93 6.36 10.28 -10.36
C LEU A 93 5.98 8.91 -9.79
N VAL A 94 6.86 8.36 -8.94
CA VAL A 94 6.69 7.08 -8.27
C VAL A 94 6.77 7.26 -6.76
N THR A 95 5.89 6.60 -6.00
CA THR A 95 5.96 6.54 -4.54
C THR A 95 6.88 5.41 -4.09
N LYS A 96 7.64 5.64 -3.01
CA LYS A 96 8.39 4.59 -2.31
C LYS A 96 7.55 4.04 -1.14
N GLY A 97 6.52 3.26 -1.45
CA GLY A 97 5.58 2.72 -0.46
C GLY A 97 4.53 3.73 0.04
N LEU A 98 3.79 3.35 1.09
CA LEU A 98 2.61 4.07 1.61
C LEU A 98 2.92 5.40 2.31
N GLU A 99 4.16 5.59 2.78
CA GLU A 99 4.62 6.79 3.50
C GLU A 99 5.75 7.53 2.75
N GLY A 100 6.00 7.16 1.49
CA GLY A 100 7.23 7.53 0.77
C GLY A 100 7.22 8.91 0.12
N GLU A 101 8.40 9.50 0.05
CA GLU A 101 8.71 10.61 -0.87
C GLU A 101 8.44 10.23 -2.32
N TRP A 102 7.98 11.20 -3.11
CA TRP A 102 7.80 11.05 -4.55
C TRP A 102 9.12 11.31 -5.28
N MET A 103 9.47 10.45 -6.23
CA MET A 103 10.63 10.64 -7.09
C MET A 103 10.31 10.34 -8.54
N SER A 104 11.22 10.70 -9.46
CA SER A 104 11.05 10.36 -10.87
C SER A 104 11.10 8.84 -11.06
N PHE A 105 10.43 8.32 -12.09
CA PHE A 105 10.53 6.90 -12.44
C PHE A 105 11.97 6.46 -12.73
N GLU A 106 12.79 7.31 -13.34
CA GLU A 106 14.19 6.98 -13.65
C GLU A 106 15.04 6.82 -12.38
N ASP A 107 14.87 7.74 -11.42
CA ASP A 107 15.55 7.66 -10.12
C ASP A 107 15.09 6.44 -9.33
N PHE A 108 13.78 6.17 -9.35
CA PHE A 108 13.21 4.98 -8.74
C PHE A 108 13.78 3.70 -9.36
N ALA A 109 13.81 3.59 -10.70
CA ALA A 109 14.33 2.44 -11.41
C ALA A 109 15.84 2.24 -11.22
N ARG A 110 16.61 3.30 -10.97
CA ARG A 110 18.03 3.21 -10.56
C ARG A 110 18.13 2.70 -9.13
N TRP A 111 17.42 3.32 -8.19
CA TRP A 111 17.41 2.94 -6.78
C TRP A 111 17.00 1.48 -6.59
N ASP A 112 15.94 1.04 -7.24
CA ASP A 112 15.44 -0.32 -7.06
C ASP A 112 16.39 -1.39 -7.64
N ARG A 113 17.12 -1.08 -8.72
CA ARG A 113 18.21 -1.94 -9.21
C ARG A 113 19.35 -2.10 -8.21
N GLU A 114 19.65 -1.04 -7.46
CA GLU A 114 20.74 -1.00 -6.47
C GLU A 114 20.34 -1.64 -5.13
N TYR A 115 19.08 -1.49 -4.70
CA TYR A 115 18.64 -1.82 -3.34
C TYR A 115 17.54 -2.87 -3.24
N GLY A 116 16.92 -3.27 -4.36
CA GLY A 116 16.14 -4.50 -4.50
C GLY A 116 14.94 -4.67 -3.56
N VAL A 117 14.30 -3.60 -3.10
CA VAL A 117 13.15 -3.71 -2.19
C VAL A 117 11.96 -4.40 -2.85
N SER A 118 11.90 -4.38 -4.19
CA SER A 118 10.84 -5.03 -4.95
C SER A 118 11.14 -6.49 -5.34
N LYS A 119 12.24 -7.08 -4.85
CA LYS A 119 12.62 -8.50 -5.05
C LYS A 119 12.18 -9.44 -3.91
N GLY A 120 11.44 -8.91 -2.93
CA GLY A 120 10.99 -9.63 -1.72
C GLY A 120 9.61 -10.25 -1.84
#